data_AF-A0A357CNN6-F1
#
_entry.id   AF-A0A357CNN6-F1
#
_cell.length_a   1.000
_cell.length_b   1.000
_cell.length_c   1.000
_cell.angle_alpha   90.00
_cell.angle_beta   90.00
_cell.angle_gamma   90.00
#
_symmetry.space_group_name_H-M   'P 1'
#
loop_
_entity.id
_entity.type
_entity.pdbx_description
1 polymer ?
#
loop_
_entity_poly.entity_id
_entity_poly.type
_entity_poly.pdbx_seq_one_letter_code
_entity_poly.pdbx_strand_id
1 'polypeptide(L)'
;MVTKKKFFWLNIVWRHEYFLAIIFLLAFGFFYGWTKEGRPTTGPQLLPAAISGKTIVIDAGHGGFDPGAVGRSGLEEKAITLDVAKRLKRYFSRVGVYVVMTREQDIDYSQSHETGELTKKRRDLLHRVGMANGSKADLLLSIHVNSFPQSIWSGAQCFYDRKEPESKRLAQAIQNALVTRLGPNRRKAKSADYLILKASTMPSVTV
;
A
#
# COMPACT_ATOMS: atom_id res chain seq x y z
N MET A 1 50.56 -40.61 34.44
CA MET A 1 51.21 -39.37 34.92
C MET A 1 50.73 -38.21 34.05
N VAL A 2 50.26 -37.14 34.69
CA VAL A 2 49.55 -35.97 34.12
C VAL A 2 50.53 -34.98 33.48
N THR A 3 50.18 -34.29 32.39
CA THR A 3 50.15 -32.79 32.30
C THR A 3 49.79 -32.23 30.92
N LYS A 4 48.89 -31.25 30.98
CA LYS A 4 48.23 -30.48 29.91
C LYS A 4 49.19 -29.46 29.27
N LYS A 5 49.00 -29.16 27.98
CA LYS A 5 49.39 -27.85 27.41
C LYS A 5 48.18 -26.91 27.42
N LYS A 6 48.40 -25.72 28.00
CA LYS A 6 47.40 -24.70 28.35
C LYS A 6 47.00 -23.87 27.12
N PHE A 7 45.69 -23.67 26.94
CA PHE A 7 45.11 -22.61 26.12
C PHE A 7 44.88 -21.38 27.00
N PHE A 8 45.33 -20.20 26.55
CA PHE A 8 45.04 -18.93 27.20
C PHE A 8 43.62 -18.46 26.80
N TRP A 9 42.72 -18.39 27.78
CA TRP A 9 41.42 -17.72 27.65
C TRP A 9 41.50 -16.37 28.36
N LEU A 10 41.16 -15.30 27.64
CA LEU A 10 41.00 -13.98 28.22
C LEU A 10 39.71 -13.97 29.04
N ASN A 11 39.82 -14.08 30.36
CA ASN A 11 38.69 -13.95 31.27
C ASN A 11 38.34 -12.46 31.42
N ILE A 12 37.30 -12.01 30.72
CA ILE A 12 36.61 -10.77 31.06
C ILE A 12 35.70 -11.09 32.25
N VAL A 13 36.16 -10.71 33.44
CA VAL A 13 35.37 -10.82 34.67
C VAL A 13 34.34 -9.69 34.68
N TRP A 14 33.09 -10.03 34.38
CA TRP A 14 31.96 -9.11 34.52
C TRP A 14 31.72 -8.83 36.00
N ARG A 15 32.37 -7.80 36.54
CA ARG A 15 32.09 -7.31 37.90
C ARG A 15 30.69 -6.69 37.90
N HIS A 16 29.90 -7.02 38.92
CA HIS A 16 28.52 -6.52 39.10
C HIS A 16 28.42 -4.99 38.98
N GLU A 17 29.48 -4.27 39.36
CA GLU A 17 29.63 -2.83 39.24
C GLU A 17 29.48 -2.32 37.79
N TYR A 18 30.00 -3.04 36.78
CA TYR A 18 29.87 -2.65 35.37
C TYR A 18 28.44 -2.78 34.87
N PHE A 19 27.71 -3.78 35.35
CA PHE A 19 26.32 -4.00 34.99
C PHE A 19 25.43 -2.89 35.55
N LEU A 20 25.65 -2.51 36.81
CA LEU A 20 24.98 -1.37 37.43
C LEU A 20 25.31 -0.05 36.73
N ALA A 21 26.57 0.16 36.33
CA ALA A 21 26.98 1.36 35.61
C ALA A 21 26.31 1.47 34.22
N ILE A 22 26.18 0.36 33.49
CA ILE A 22 25.48 0.32 32.20
C ILE A 22 23.99 0.61 32.37
N ILE A 23 23.32 -0.01 33.37
CA ILE A 23 21.91 0.27 33.66
C ILE A 23 21.71 1.73 34.04
N PHE A 24 22.59 2.29 34.86
CA PHE A 24 22.53 3.69 35.25
C PHE A 24 22.71 4.62 34.05
N LEU A 25 23.67 4.35 33.16
CA LEU A 25 23.88 5.13 31.94
C LEU A 25 22.68 5.06 30.99
N LEU A 26 22.04 3.89 30.85
CA LEU A 26 20.84 3.72 30.05
C LEU A 26 19.63 4.45 30.66
N ALA A 27 19.43 4.34 31.98
CA ALA A 27 18.35 5.03 32.69
C ALA A 27 18.53 6.56 32.67
N PHE A 28 19.77 7.03 32.84
CA PHE A 28 20.12 8.45 32.75
C PHE A 28 19.96 8.98 31.33
N GLY A 29 20.41 8.24 30.31
CA GLY A 29 20.18 8.59 28.91
C GLY A 29 18.69 8.66 28.55
N PHE A 30 17.89 7.72 29.05
CA PHE A 30 16.44 7.72 28.91
C PHE A 30 15.80 8.95 29.59
N PHE A 31 16.16 9.23 30.84
CA PHE A 31 15.57 10.34 31.61
C PHE A 31 16.01 11.72 31.11
N TYR A 32 17.28 11.86 30.70
CA TYR A 32 17.81 13.08 30.10
C TYR A 32 17.24 13.32 28.69
N GLY A 33 17.09 12.27 27.88
CA GLY A 33 16.41 12.35 26.58
C GLY A 33 14.92 12.71 26.73
N TRP A 34 14.25 12.16 27.74
CA TRP A 34 12.84 12.44 28.03
C TRP A 34 12.58 13.88 28.48
N THR A 35 13.52 14.48 29.20
CA THR A 35 13.35 15.83 29.78
C THR A 35 13.81 16.96 28.86
N LYS A 36 14.70 16.70 27.90
CA LYS A 36 15.18 17.70 26.94
C LYS A 36 14.35 17.83 25.66
N GLU A 37 13.51 16.86 25.33
CA GLU A 37 12.56 17.01 24.23
C GLU A 37 11.21 17.54 24.73
N GLY A 38 11.16 18.86 24.95
CA GLY A 38 9.90 19.58 24.80
C GLY A 38 9.39 19.34 23.38
N ARG A 39 8.39 18.47 23.21
CA ARG A 39 7.77 18.25 21.91
C ARG A 39 6.62 19.23 21.71
N PRO A 40 6.65 20.04 20.64
CA PRO A 40 5.59 20.97 20.30
C PRO A 40 4.35 20.20 19.82
N THR A 41 3.19 20.66 20.31
CA THR A 41 1.88 20.71 19.64
C THR A 41 1.33 19.44 18.97
N THR A 42 0.16 19.04 19.46
CA THR A 42 -0.90 18.32 18.72
C THR A 42 -1.03 18.80 17.26
N GLY A 43 -0.39 18.06 16.35
CA GLY A 43 -0.37 18.15 14.88
C GLY A 43 0.18 16.83 14.32
N PRO A 44 0.10 16.50 13.01
CA PRO A 44 -0.26 15.18 12.42
C PRO A 44 0.70 13.98 12.63
N GLN A 45 1.30 13.80 13.81
CA GLN A 45 2.01 12.59 14.22
C GLN A 45 1.09 11.39 14.48
N LEU A 46 -0.23 11.60 14.54
CA LEU A 46 -1.21 10.52 14.72
C LEU A 46 -1.40 9.66 13.47
N LEU A 47 -1.08 10.16 12.26
CA LEU A 47 -1.38 9.43 11.01
C LEU A 47 -0.59 8.13 10.85
N PRO A 48 0.75 8.09 10.98
CA PRO A 48 1.50 6.84 10.88
C PRO A 48 1.09 5.83 11.96
N ALA A 49 0.87 6.30 13.19
CA ALA A 49 0.42 5.45 14.28
C ALA A 49 -1.02 4.91 14.06
N ALA A 50 -1.92 5.72 13.49
CA ALA A 50 -3.31 5.34 13.27
C ALA A 50 -3.50 4.27 12.19
N ILE A 51 -2.57 4.19 11.22
CA ILE A 51 -2.65 3.20 10.13
C ILE A 51 -1.63 2.07 10.28
N SER A 52 -0.66 2.16 11.19
CA SER A 52 0.29 1.09 11.45
C SER A 52 -0.43 -0.20 11.85
N GLY A 53 0.03 -1.33 11.33
CA GLY A 53 -0.57 -2.65 11.53
C GLY A 53 -1.78 -2.96 10.63
N LYS A 54 -2.26 -1.98 9.86
CA LYS A 54 -3.32 -2.20 8.86
C LYS A 54 -2.82 -2.98 7.66
N THR A 55 -3.72 -3.71 7.02
CA THR A 55 -3.48 -4.42 5.76
C THR A 55 -4.23 -3.74 4.62
N ILE A 56 -3.52 -3.37 3.56
CA ILE A 56 -4.10 -2.75 2.37
C ILE A 56 -3.80 -3.61 1.15
N VAL A 57 -4.82 -3.89 0.35
CA VAL A 57 -4.63 -4.45 -0.98
C VAL A 57 -4.45 -3.31 -1.98
N ILE A 58 -3.39 -3.36 -2.77
CA ILE A 58 -3.17 -2.47 -3.90
C ILE A 58 -3.31 -3.29 -5.19
N ASP A 59 -4.38 -3.03 -5.92
CA ASP A 59 -4.60 -3.63 -7.22
C ASP A 59 -4.00 -2.75 -8.32
N ALA A 60 -2.99 -3.26 -9.03
CA ALA A 60 -2.44 -2.58 -10.20
C ALA A 60 -3.25 -3.00 -11.43
N GLY A 61 -4.16 -2.15 -11.90
CA GLY A 61 -5.08 -2.46 -12.99
C GLY A 61 -4.38 -3.00 -14.25
N HIS A 62 -5.08 -3.87 -14.99
CA HIS A 62 -4.58 -4.52 -16.22
C HIS A 62 -3.31 -5.34 -16.01
N GLY A 63 -2.60 -5.72 -17.07
CA GLY A 63 -1.38 -6.54 -17.03
C GLY A 63 -1.40 -7.68 -18.04
N GLY A 64 -0.23 -8.21 -18.37
CA GLY A 64 -0.08 -9.29 -19.33
C GLY A 64 -0.63 -8.90 -20.70
N PHE A 65 -1.59 -9.67 -21.20
CA PHE A 65 -2.23 -9.41 -22.50
C PHE A 65 -3.11 -8.15 -22.54
N ASP A 66 -3.54 -7.63 -21.38
CA ASP A 66 -4.41 -6.45 -21.33
C ASP A 66 -3.58 -5.19 -21.11
N PRO A 67 -3.38 -4.32 -22.12
CA PRO A 67 -2.62 -3.08 -21.96
C PRO A 67 -3.39 -2.00 -21.19
N GLY A 68 -4.70 -2.14 -21.05
CA GLY A 68 -5.60 -1.05 -20.67
C GLY A 68 -5.64 0.04 -21.75
N ALA A 69 -5.84 1.29 -21.34
CA ALA A 69 -5.75 2.43 -22.25
C ALA A 69 -4.32 2.63 -22.79
N VAL A 70 -4.22 2.94 -24.08
CA VAL A 70 -2.94 3.26 -24.75
C VAL A 70 -2.93 4.74 -25.11
N GLY A 71 -1.96 5.48 -24.57
CA GLY A 71 -1.75 6.89 -24.88
C GLY A 71 -1.20 7.11 -26.29
N ARG A 72 -1.24 8.37 -26.76
CA ARG A 72 -0.75 8.74 -28.11
C ARG A 72 0.72 8.39 -28.38
N SER A 73 1.53 8.32 -27.33
CA SER A 73 2.95 7.94 -27.40
C SER A 73 3.19 6.43 -27.33
N GLY A 74 2.15 5.61 -27.31
CA GLY A 74 2.24 4.16 -27.07
C GLY A 74 2.40 3.78 -25.59
N LEU A 75 2.27 4.73 -24.66
CA LEU A 75 2.35 4.44 -23.23
C LEU A 75 1.08 3.69 -22.78
N GLU A 76 1.27 2.48 -22.26
CA GLU A 76 0.18 1.61 -21.83
C GLU A 76 -0.18 1.84 -20.36
N GLU A 77 -1.47 1.84 -20.05
CA GLU A 77 -2.01 1.99 -18.71
C GLU A 77 -1.41 0.97 -17.73
N LYS A 78 -1.29 -0.30 -18.14
CA LYS A 78 -0.73 -1.36 -17.29
C LYS A 78 0.67 -1.06 -16.73
N ALA A 79 1.48 -0.30 -17.47
CA ALA A 79 2.82 0.09 -17.03
C ALA A 79 2.75 1.20 -15.98
N ILE A 80 1.87 2.19 -16.17
CA ILE A 80 1.65 3.29 -15.23
C ILE A 80 1.07 2.77 -13.92
N THR A 81 0.03 1.92 -13.99
CA THR A 81 -0.65 1.38 -12.80
C THR A 81 0.31 0.54 -11.95
N LEU A 82 1.20 -0.24 -12.58
CA LEU A 82 2.22 -1.01 -11.87
C LEU A 82 3.25 -0.12 -11.16
N ASP A 83 3.75 0.93 -11.83
CA ASP A 83 4.72 1.85 -11.24
C ASP A 83 4.12 2.60 -10.03
N VAL A 84 2.90 3.13 -10.19
CA VAL A 84 2.18 3.82 -9.11
C VAL A 84 1.93 2.88 -7.94
N ALA A 85 1.44 1.65 -8.20
CA ALA A 85 1.18 0.66 -7.16
C ALA A 85 2.45 0.29 -6.39
N LYS A 86 3.59 0.10 -7.08
CA LYS A 86 4.89 -0.17 -6.44
C LYS A 86 5.37 1.01 -5.58
N ARG A 87 5.15 2.25 -6.02
CA ARG A 87 5.45 3.44 -5.21
C ARG A 87 4.60 3.48 -3.95
N LEU A 88 3.29 3.26 -4.08
CA LEU A 88 2.36 3.21 -2.94
C LEU A 88 2.76 2.12 -1.95
N LYS A 89 3.08 0.89 -2.41
CA LYS A 89 3.63 -0.18 -1.56
C LYS A 89 4.81 0.31 -0.73
N ARG A 90 5.81 0.94 -1.37
CA ARG A 90 6.99 1.49 -0.66
C ARG A 90 6.62 2.55 0.38
N TYR A 91 5.67 3.44 0.08
CA TYR A 91 5.27 4.48 1.03
C TYR A 91 4.52 3.90 2.24
N PHE A 92 3.56 3.01 2.01
CA PHE A 92 2.78 2.39 3.08
C PHE A 92 3.63 1.47 3.95
N SER A 93 4.53 0.67 3.38
CA SER A 93 5.41 -0.21 4.16
C SER A 93 6.35 0.58 5.09
N ARG A 94 6.73 1.81 4.76
CA ARG A 94 7.57 2.68 5.62
C ARG A 94 6.85 3.15 6.89
N VAL A 95 5.52 3.10 6.91
CA VAL A 95 4.69 3.53 8.05
C VAL A 95 3.98 2.35 8.72
N GLY A 96 4.52 1.14 8.57
CA GLY A 96 4.03 -0.06 9.28
C GLY A 96 2.74 -0.66 8.71
N VAL A 97 2.35 -0.30 7.48
CA VAL A 97 1.19 -0.90 6.79
C VAL A 97 1.64 -2.13 6.01
N TYR A 98 0.93 -3.24 6.20
CA TYR A 98 1.08 -4.45 5.39
C TYR A 98 0.41 -4.25 4.04
N VAL A 99 1.16 -4.43 2.95
CA VAL A 99 0.66 -4.20 1.59
C VAL A 99 0.66 -5.50 0.81
N VAL A 100 -0.52 -5.88 0.32
CA VAL A 100 -0.70 -7.00 -0.61
C VAL A 100 -0.93 -6.42 -2.00
N MET A 101 -0.04 -6.69 -2.94
CA MET A 101 -0.25 -6.31 -4.33
C MET A 101 -0.93 -7.43 -5.11
N THR A 102 -1.90 -7.11 -5.96
CA THR A 102 -2.53 -8.12 -6.84
C THR A 102 -1.60 -8.60 -7.94
N ARG A 103 -0.61 -7.78 -8.34
CA ARG A 103 0.52 -8.18 -9.19
C ARG A 103 1.74 -7.31 -8.90
N GLU A 104 2.93 -7.89 -9.03
CA GLU A 104 4.20 -7.15 -8.88
C GLU A 104 5.01 -7.08 -10.20
N GLN A 105 4.48 -7.68 -11.27
CA GLN A 105 5.10 -7.79 -12.57
C GLN A 105 4.05 -7.55 -13.67
N ASP A 106 4.47 -7.50 -14.92
CA ASP A 106 3.56 -7.43 -16.07
C ASP A 106 3.00 -8.82 -16.39
N ILE A 107 1.96 -9.21 -15.65
CA ILE A 107 1.32 -10.52 -15.75
C ILE A 107 -0.19 -10.37 -15.67
N ASP A 108 -0.89 -11.38 -16.18
CA ASP A 108 -2.30 -11.64 -15.92
C ASP A 108 -2.47 -13.09 -15.44
N TYR A 109 -3.61 -13.38 -14.82
CA TYR A 109 -3.95 -14.69 -14.26
C TYR A 109 -4.90 -15.49 -15.16
N SER A 110 -4.98 -15.16 -16.45
CA SER A 110 -5.85 -15.83 -17.41
C SER A 110 -5.20 -17.06 -18.05
N GLN A 111 -4.79 -18.04 -17.24
CA GLN A 111 -4.07 -19.24 -17.70
C GLN A 111 -4.90 -20.27 -18.51
N SER A 112 -5.96 -19.89 -19.22
CA SER A 112 -6.78 -20.85 -19.98
C SER A 112 -6.60 -20.80 -21.50
N HIS A 113 -6.74 -21.98 -22.12
CA HIS A 113 -6.84 -22.18 -23.58
C HIS A 113 -8.18 -21.72 -24.17
N GLU A 114 -9.10 -21.21 -23.35
CA GLU A 114 -10.39 -20.72 -23.84
C GLU A 114 -10.21 -19.40 -24.61
N THR A 115 -10.87 -19.32 -25.75
CA THR A 115 -10.75 -18.22 -26.71
C THR A 115 -11.72 -17.10 -26.35
N GLY A 116 -11.18 -15.91 -26.04
CA GLY A 116 -11.97 -14.68 -25.86
C GLY A 116 -11.38 -13.70 -24.87
N GLU A 117 -11.06 -12.48 -25.32
CA GLU A 117 -10.45 -11.44 -24.48
C GLU A 117 -11.31 -11.08 -23.25
N LEU A 118 -12.63 -10.97 -23.42
CA LEU A 118 -13.55 -10.66 -22.33
C LEU A 118 -13.55 -11.73 -21.23
N THR A 119 -13.49 -13.01 -21.62
CA THR A 119 -13.41 -14.14 -20.70
C THR A 119 -12.11 -14.11 -19.90
N LYS A 120 -10.99 -13.81 -20.59
CA LYS A 120 -9.67 -13.68 -19.96
C LYS A 120 -9.63 -12.53 -18.95
N LYS A 121 -10.11 -11.34 -19.33
CA LYS A 121 -10.16 -10.16 -18.43
C LYS A 121 -11.02 -10.44 -17.20
N ARG A 122 -12.19 -11.06 -17.39
CA ARG A 122 -13.07 -11.42 -16.28
C ARG A 122 -12.42 -12.41 -15.32
N ARG A 123 -11.72 -13.42 -15.82
CA ARG A 123 -11.01 -14.40 -14.98
C ARG A 123 -9.88 -13.75 -14.19
N ASP A 124 -9.05 -12.94 -14.85
CA ASP A 124 -8.00 -12.18 -14.19
C ASP A 124 -8.57 -11.31 -13.06
N LEU A 125 -9.66 -10.59 -13.33
CA LEU A 125 -10.33 -9.76 -12.34
C LEU A 125 -10.90 -10.55 -11.16
N LEU A 126 -11.52 -11.71 -11.42
CA LEU A 126 -12.01 -12.61 -10.36
C LEU A 126 -10.86 -13.17 -9.51
N HIS A 127 -9.71 -13.48 -10.11
CA HIS A 127 -8.53 -13.91 -9.37
C HIS A 127 -8.04 -12.80 -8.41
N ARG A 128 -7.96 -11.55 -8.89
CA ARG A 128 -7.59 -10.39 -8.07
C ARG A 128 -8.54 -10.14 -6.91
N VAL A 129 -9.85 -10.30 -7.15
CA VAL A 129 -10.87 -10.25 -6.10
C VAL A 129 -10.63 -11.38 -5.07
N GLY A 130 -10.33 -12.59 -5.53
CA GLY A 130 -9.98 -13.71 -4.65
C GLY A 130 -8.76 -13.41 -3.78
N MET A 131 -7.71 -12.82 -4.35
CA MET A 131 -6.53 -12.37 -3.59
C MET A 131 -6.89 -11.32 -2.55
N ALA A 132 -7.70 -10.32 -2.91
CA ALA A 132 -8.12 -9.25 -2.01
C ALA A 132 -8.97 -9.76 -0.85
N ASN A 133 -9.96 -10.61 -1.14
CA ASN A 133 -10.85 -11.17 -0.12
C ASN A 133 -10.11 -12.15 0.78
N GLY A 134 -9.16 -12.92 0.24
CA GLY A 134 -8.33 -13.86 0.99
C GLY A 134 -7.31 -13.19 1.93
N SER A 135 -6.95 -11.92 1.70
CA SER A 135 -5.92 -11.23 2.48
C SER A 135 -6.42 -10.61 3.79
N LYS A 136 -7.73 -10.66 4.07
CA LYS A 136 -8.35 -9.99 5.24
C LYS A 136 -7.95 -8.50 5.33
N ALA A 137 -7.88 -7.81 4.19
CA ALA A 137 -7.46 -6.42 4.15
C ALA A 137 -8.49 -5.46 4.76
N ASP A 138 -8.01 -4.39 5.39
CA ASP A 138 -8.84 -3.30 5.90
C ASP A 138 -9.42 -2.44 4.75
N LEU A 139 -8.74 -2.36 3.60
CA LEU A 139 -9.25 -1.73 2.38
C LEU A 139 -8.57 -2.25 1.11
N LEU A 140 -9.23 -2.05 -0.02
CA LEU A 140 -8.69 -2.26 -1.37
C LEU A 140 -8.58 -0.93 -2.13
N LEU A 141 -7.42 -0.72 -2.75
CA LEU A 141 -7.15 0.41 -3.63
C LEU A 141 -6.77 -0.12 -5.02
N SER A 142 -7.67 0.01 -5.99
CA SER A 142 -7.40 -0.34 -7.38
C SER A 142 -6.95 0.90 -8.15
N ILE A 143 -5.83 0.81 -8.85
CA ILE A 143 -5.19 1.93 -9.55
C ILE A 143 -5.39 1.76 -11.05
N HIS A 144 -5.97 2.78 -11.68
CA HIS A 144 -6.24 2.84 -13.11
C HIS A 144 -5.86 4.21 -13.70
N VAL A 145 -5.86 4.31 -15.03
CA VAL A 145 -5.66 5.57 -15.76
C VAL A 145 -6.78 5.74 -16.76
N ASN A 146 -7.66 6.71 -16.49
CA ASN A 146 -8.77 7.01 -17.38
C ASN A 146 -8.28 7.47 -18.76
N SER A 147 -9.05 7.14 -19.79
CA SER A 147 -8.86 7.63 -21.16
C SER A 147 -10.18 8.13 -21.73
N PHE A 148 -10.16 9.30 -22.36
CA PHE A 148 -11.29 9.91 -23.04
C PHE A 148 -10.85 10.40 -24.43
N PRO A 149 -11.67 10.21 -25.49
CA PRO A 149 -11.35 10.74 -26.81
C PRO A 149 -11.20 12.26 -26.82
N GLN A 150 -11.99 12.97 -26.01
CA GLN A 150 -12.00 14.43 -25.93
C GLN A 150 -11.00 14.93 -24.88
N SER A 151 -10.12 15.86 -25.28
CA SER A 151 -9.07 16.45 -24.42
C SER A 151 -9.60 17.37 -23.32
N ILE A 152 -10.87 17.74 -23.38
CA ILE A 152 -11.53 18.57 -22.35
C ILE A 152 -11.67 17.83 -21.01
N TRP A 153 -11.57 16.50 -21.02
CA TRP A 153 -11.70 15.67 -19.82
C TRP A 153 -10.31 15.40 -19.21
N SER A 154 -10.06 15.97 -18.04
CA SER A 154 -8.80 15.79 -17.30
C SER A 154 -9.05 15.68 -15.79
N GLY A 155 -8.01 15.34 -15.03
CA GLY A 155 -8.05 15.20 -13.57
C GLY A 155 -8.32 13.78 -13.08
N ALA A 156 -7.77 13.47 -11.91
CA ALA A 156 -7.93 12.16 -11.23
C ALA A 156 -9.35 11.99 -10.68
N GLN A 157 -9.88 10.77 -10.70
CA GLN A 157 -11.24 10.47 -10.28
C GLN A 157 -11.35 9.16 -9.50
N CYS A 158 -12.03 9.20 -8.36
CA CYS A 158 -12.30 7.99 -7.58
C CYS A 158 -13.67 7.40 -7.89
N PHE A 159 -13.74 6.07 -7.88
CA PHE A 159 -14.95 5.29 -8.05
C PHE A 159 -15.17 4.31 -6.89
N TYR A 160 -16.42 4.04 -6.55
CA TYR A 160 -16.84 3.18 -5.44
C TYR A 160 -18.12 2.40 -5.77
N ASP A 161 -18.42 1.31 -5.04
CA ASP A 161 -19.74 0.67 -5.13
C ASP A 161 -20.79 1.49 -4.37
N ARG A 162 -21.90 1.83 -5.03
CA ARG A 162 -23.03 2.56 -4.43
C ARG A 162 -23.59 1.86 -3.19
N LYS A 163 -23.50 0.52 -3.12
CA LYS A 163 -24.03 -0.28 -2.02
C LYS A 163 -23.20 -0.20 -0.74
N GLU A 164 -21.96 0.28 -0.82
CA GLU A 164 -21.00 0.28 0.28
C GLU A 164 -20.74 1.71 0.80
N PRO A 165 -21.36 2.13 1.93
CA PRO A 165 -21.21 3.48 2.47
C PRO A 165 -19.77 3.81 2.87
N GLU A 166 -19.02 2.84 3.38
CA GLU A 166 -17.61 3.05 3.75
C GLU A 166 -16.73 3.30 2.52
N SER A 167 -16.93 2.54 1.43
CA SER A 167 -16.27 2.77 0.14
C SER A 167 -16.57 4.17 -0.41
N LYS A 168 -17.81 4.65 -0.27
CA LYS A 168 -18.19 6.02 -0.64
C LYS A 168 -17.41 7.07 0.16
N ARG A 169 -17.34 6.92 1.49
CA ARG A 169 -16.60 7.86 2.36
C ARG A 169 -15.10 7.86 2.02
N LEU A 170 -14.52 6.67 1.82
CA LEU A 170 -13.12 6.51 1.44
C LEU A 170 -12.84 7.19 0.09
N ALA A 171 -13.66 6.93 -0.93
CA ALA A 171 -13.51 7.54 -2.25
C ALA A 171 -13.65 9.07 -2.21
N GLN A 172 -14.56 9.61 -1.39
CA GLN A 172 -14.72 11.05 -1.20
C GLN A 172 -13.51 11.67 -0.51
N ALA A 173 -12.97 11.02 0.52
CA ALA A 173 -11.76 11.49 1.21
C ALA A 173 -10.55 11.53 0.27
N ILE A 174 -10.34 10.45 -0.51
CA ILE A 174 -9.25 10.38 -1.50
C ILE A 174 -9.46 11.44 -2.59
N GLN A 175 -10.66 11.54 -3.16
CA GLN A 175 -10.97 12.54 -4.20
C GLN A 175 -10.70 13.96 -3.72
N ASN A 176 -11.12 14.30 -2.50
CA ASN A 176 -10.90 15.63 -1.92
C ASN A 176 -9.40 15.91 -1.81
N ALA A 177 -8.61 14.94 -1.32
CA ALA A 177 -7.15 15.09 -1.25
C ALA A 177 -6.52 15.26 -2.65
N LEU A 178 -6.99 14.52 -3.66
CA LEU A 178 -6.53 14.65 -5.05
C LEU A 178 -6.88 16.01 -5.64
N VAL A 179 -8.09 16.52 -5.40
CA VAL A 179 -8.54 17.85 -5.84
C VAL A 179 -7.72 18.97 -5.19
N THR A 180 -7.40 18.84 -3.90
CA THR A 180 -6.62 19.84 -3.18
C THR A 180 -5.13 19.83 -3.56
N ARG A 181 -4.56 18.65 -3.85
CA ARG A 181 -3.10 18.50 -4.04
C ARG A 181 -2.66 18.50 -5.50
N LEU A 182 -3.53 18.11 -6.42
CA LEU A 182 -3.22 18.09 -7.85
C LEU A 182 -3.79 19.36 -8.51
N GLY A 183 -3.09 19.86 -9.54
CA GLY A 183 -3.54 20.97 -10.39
C GLY A 183 -4.93 20.72 -11.00
N PRO A 184 -5.49 21.68 -11.76
CA PRO A 184 -6.95 21.87 -11.89
C PRO A 184 -7.71 20.56 -12.06
N ASN A 185 -8.24 20.05 -10.94
CA ASN A 185 -9.04 18.84 -10.89
C ASN A 185 -10.36 19.21 -10.22
N ARG A 186 -11.46 19.15 -11.00
CA ARG A 186 -12.81 19.45 -10.50
C ARG A 186 -13.67 18.19 -10.42
N ARG A 187 -13.07 17.00 -10.52
CA ARG A 187 -13.80 15.74 -10.51
C ARG A 187 -14.33 15.44 -9.11
N LYS A 188 -15.42 14.69 -9.09
CA LYS A 188 -16.07 14.19 -7.88
C LYS A 188 -16.05 12.67 -7.91
N ALA A 189 -15.96 12.07 -6.72
CA ALA A 189 -16.10 10.64 -6.58
C ALA A 189 -17.47 10.20 -7.12
N LYS A 190 -17.51 9.11 -7.88
CA LYS A 190 -18.74 8.58 -8.49
C LYS A 190 -18.92 7.10 -8.18
N SER A 191 -20.17 6.66 -8.07
CA SER A 191 -20.43 5.22 -8.03
C SER A 191 -20.16 4.58 -9.40
N ALA A 192 -19.64 3.36 -9.42
CA ALA A 192 -19.44 2.57 -10.64
C ALA A 192 -19.74 1.09 -10.41
N ASP A 193 -20.15 0.39 -11.48
CA ASP A 193 -20.45 -1.04 -11.46
C ASP A 193 -19.24 -1.93 -11.78
N TYR A 194 -18.05 -1.57 -11.28
CA TYR A 194 -16.83 -2.35 -11.51
C TYR A 194 -16.86 -3.64 -10.69
N LEU A 195 -16.57 -4.77 -11.32
CA LEU A 195 -16.64 -6.08 -10.68
C LEU A 195 -15.75 -6.16 -9.42
N ILE A 196 -14.54 -5.58 -9.47
CA ILE A 196 -13.63 -5.58 -8.31
C ILE A 196 -14.23 -4.84 -7.12
N LEU A 197 -14.96 -3.74 -7.34
CA LEU A 197 -15.59 -2.99 -6.26
C LEU A 197 -16.79 -3.76 -5.67
N LYS A 198 -17.59 -4.38 -6.53
CA LYS A 198 -18.82 -5.10 -6.14
C LYS A 198 -18.57 -6.44 -5.47
N ALA A 199 -17.45 -7.09 -5.79
CA ALA A 199 -17.13 -8.43 -5.30
C ALA A 199 -16.08 -8.43 -4.16
N SER A 200 -15.53 -7.26 -3.83
CA SER A 200 -14.64 -7.10 -2.68
C SER A 200 -15.42 -7.09 -1.36
N THR A 201 -14.87 -7.72 -0.32
CA THR A 201 -15.49 -7.81 1.01
C THR A 201 -15.01 -6.75 2.01
N MET A 202 -14.19 -5.80 1.55
CA MET A 202 -13.67 -4.67 2.31
C MET A 202 -13.97 -3.36 1.59
N PRO A 203 -13.91 -2.19 2.28
CA PRO A 203 -14.01 -0.89 1.62
C PRO A 203 -13.05 -0.80 0.44
N SER A 204 -13.58 -0.47 -0.73
CA SER A 204 -12.84 -0.55 -1.99
C SER A 204 -13.02 0.72 -2.82
N VAL A 205 -11.93 1.19 -3.41
CA VAL A 205 -11.92 2.36 -4.28
C VAL A 205 -11.07 2.09 -5.51
N THR A 206 -11.58 2.45 -6.69
CA THR A 206 -10.76 2.59 -7.89
C THR A 206 -10.36 4.05 -8.04
N VAL A 207 -9.08 4.34 -8.18
CA VAL A 207 -8.50 5.69 -8.36
C VAL A 207 -7.95 5.84 -9.78
#